data_AF-A0A559ID33-F1
#
_entry.id   AF-A0A559ID33-F1
#
_cell.length_a   1.000
_cell.length_b   1.000
_cell.length_c   1.000
_cell.angle_alpha   90.00
_cell.angle_beta   90.00
_cell.angle_gamma   90.00
#
_symmetry.space_group_name_H-M   'P 1'
#
loop_
_entity.id
_entity.type
_entity.pdbx_description
1 polymer ?
#
loop_
_entity_poly.entity_id
_entity_poly.type
_entity_poly.pdbx_seq_one_letter_code
_entity_poly.pdbx_strand_id
1 'polypeptide(L)'
;MKKENNELQPYWYDVWSDDQGNYAYINTNISPEQFIEYENDFTSTCSKEVDQEWEEYENQFLSYLRERNHIVHVINRPNQFLDLGKHYR
;
A
#
# COMPACT_ATOMS: atom_id res chain seq x y z
N MET A 1 20.66 -12.79 -3.82
CA MET A 1 20.02 -11.79 -2.95
C MET A 1 19.67 -10.57 -3.81
N LYS A 2 18.39 -10.27 -4.02
CA LYS A 2 17.98 -9.01 -4.67
C LYS A 2 18.28 -7.89 -3.66
N LYS A 3 19.04 -6.88 -4.04
CA LYS A 3 19.19 -5.66 -3.23
C LYS A 3 17.80 -5.04 -3.11
N GLU A 4 17.30 -4.86 -1.90
CA GLU A 4 16.11 -4.02 -1.68
C GLU A 4 16.52 -2.62 -2.13
N ASN A 5 15.82 -2.10 -3.15
CA ASN A 5 16.08 -0.77 -3.65
C ASN A 5 15.47 0.21 -2.64
N ASN A 6 16.28 0.64 -1.66
CA ASN A 6 15.86 1.52 -0.56
C ASN A 6 15.93 3.00 -0.93
N GLU A 7 16.02 3.31 -2.23
CA GLU A 7 15.99 4.68 -2.72
C GLU A 7 14.55 5.21 -2.64
N LEU A 8 14.40 6.48 -2.27
CA LEU A 8 13.09 7.14 -2.32
C LEU A 8 12.61 7.20 -3.77
N GLN A 9 11.36 6.85 -3.97
CA GLN A 9 10.68 6.82 -5.25
C GLN A 9 10.07 8.19 -5.59
N PRO A 10 9.74 8.47 -6.86
CA PRO A 10 9.26 9.79 -7.27
C PRO A 10 7.85 10.15 -6.79
N TYR A 11 7.00 9.16 -6.50
CA TYR A 11 5.59 9.41 -6.17
C TYR A 11 5.27 9.12 -4.71
N TRP A 12 4.39 9.95 -4.15
CA TRP A 12 3.97 9.93 -2.76
C TRP A 12 2.45 10.01 -2.67
N TYR A 13 1.86 9.16 -1.83
CA TYR A 13 0.42 9.09 -1.62
C TYR A 13 0.11 9.05 -0.13
N ASP A 14 -0.87 9.83 0.29
CA ASP A 14 -1.40 9.78 1.65
C ASP A 14 -2.27 8.52 1.78
N VAL A 15 -2.00 7.71 2.81
CA VAL A 15 -2.79 6.49 3.07
C VAL A 15 -3.69 6.69 4.26
N TRP A 16 -3.18 7.34 5.29
CA TRP A 16 -3.87 7.43 6.55
C TRP A 16 -3.48 8.69 7.30
N SER A 17 -4.45 9.28 8.00
CA SER A 17 -4.22 10.31 8.99
C SER A 17 -5.18 10.13 10.15
N ASP A 18 -4.73 10.36 11.39
CA ASP A 18 -5.61 10.46 12.55
C ASP A 18 -5.81 11.91 13.03
N ASP A 19 -6.77 12.07 13.96
CA ASP A 19 -7.08 13.34 14.61
C ASP A 19 -5.93 13.86 15.51
N GLN A 20 -4.88 13.06 15.72
CA GLN A 20 -3.67 13.44 16.48
C GLN A 20 -2.57 14.00 15.57
N GLY A 21 -2.81 14.05 14.26
CA GLY A 21 -1.84 14.54 13.28
C GLY A 21 -0.75 13.53 12.94
N ASN A 22 -0.97 12.24 13.20
CA ASN A 22 -0.14 11.18 12.66
C ASN A 22 -0.52 10.94 11.19
N TYR A 23 0.47 10.74 10.34
CA TYR A 23 0.29 10.51 8.90
C TYR A 23 1.06 9.28 8.45
N ALA A 24 0.45 8.46 7.60
CA ALA A 24 1.13 7.39 6.88
C ALA A 24 1.13 7.68 5.38
N TYR A 25 2.28 7.44 4.75
CA TYR A 25 2.48 7.69 3.33
C TYR A 25 2.95 6.43 2.60
N ILE A 26 2.55 6.28 1.34
CA ILE A 26 3.19 5.38 0.38
C ILE A 26 4.18 6.19 -0.44
N ASN A 27 5.41 5.72 -0.51
CA ASN A 27 6.39 6.16 -1.48
C ASN A 27 6.64 5.05 -2.51
N THR A 28 6.37 5.33 -3.78
CA THR A 28 6.35 4.31 -4.84
C THR A 28 6.76 4.84 -6.21
N ASN A 29 7.12 3.92 -7.10
CA ASN A 29 7.42 4.21 -8.50
C ASN A 29 6.17 4.28 -9.40
N ILE A 30 4.97 4.13 -8.84
CA ILE A 30 3.69 4.15 -9.54
C ILE A 30 3.25 5.59 -9.79
N SER A 31 3.03 5.97 -11.05
CA SER A 31 2.50 7.30 -11.39
C SER A 31 1.03 7.46 -10.97
N PRO A 32 0.52 8.69 -10.85
CA PRO A 32 -0.88 8.92 -10.45
C PRO A 32 -1.89 8.21 -11.35
N GLU A 33 -1.67 8.19 -12.66
CA GLU A 33 -2.55 7.53 -13.62
C GLU A 33 -2.59 6.01 -13.39
N GLN A 34 -1.42 5.39 -13.22
CA GLN A 34 -1.31 3.96 -12.92
C GLN A 34 -1.89 3.62 -11.56
N PHE A 35 -1.74 4.49 -10.57
CA PHE A 35 -2.28 4.29 -9.24
C PHE A 35 -3.82 4.18 -9.28
N ILE A 36 -4.46 5.08 -10.02
CA ILE A 36 -5.92 5.05 -10.25
C ILE A 36 -6.34 3.78 -11.00
N GLU A 37 -5.58 3.38 -12.02
CA GLU A 37 -5.86 2.13 -12.74
C GLU A 37 -5.78 0.91 -11.81
N TYR A 38 -4.75 0.84 -10.97
CA TYR A 38 -4.58 -0.25 -10.01
C TYR A 38 -5.62 -0.25 -8.90
N GLU A 39 -6.00 0.92 -8.38
CA GLU A 39 -7.06 1.03 -7.40
C GLU A 39 -8.41 0.55 -7.97
N ASN A 40 -8.71 0.92 -9.22
CA ASN A 40 -9.91 0.46 -9.91
C ASN A 40 -9.88 -1.05 -10.18
N ASP A 41 -8.77 -1.59 -10.69
CA ASP A 41 -8.60 -3.03 -10.93
C ASP A 41 -8.72 -3.82 -9.62
N PHE A 42 -8.04 -3.35 -8.56
CA PHE A 42 -8.13 -3.96 -7.23
C PHE A 42 -9.55 -3.89 -6.68
N THR A 43 -10.23 -2.75 -6.75
CA THR A 43 -11.62 -2.62 -6.26
C THR A 43 -12.59 -3.51 -7.05
N SER A 44 -12.34 -3.72 -8.35
CA SER A 44 -13.20 -4.56 -9.19
C SER A 44 -13.03 -6.06 -8.91
N THR A 45 -11.89 -6.45 -8.33
CA THR A 45 -11.52 -7.85 -8.05
C THR A 45 -11.63 -8.21 -6.57
N CYS A 46 -11.45 -7.23 -5.68
CA CYS A 46 -11.63 -7.35 -4.25
C CYS A 46 -13.11 -7.17 -3.92
N SER A 47 -13.81 -8.25 -3.58
CA SER A 47 -15.13 -8.11 -2.96
C SER A 47 -14.92 -7.47 -1.59
N LYS A 48 -15.18 -6.17 -1.45
CA LYS A 48 -15.27 -5.53 -0.14
C LYS A 48 -16.33 -6.29 0.65
N GLU A 49 -15.89 -7.18 1.53
CA GLU A 49 -16.79 -7.79 2.49
C GLU A 49 -17.35 -6.64 3.34
N VAL A 50 -18.65 -6.71 3.66
CA VAL A 50 -19.39 -5.61 4.30
C VAL A 50 -18.76 -5.19 5.64
N ASP A 51 -17.96 -6.08 6.25
CA ASP A 51 -17.32 -5.88 7.55
C ASP A 51 -15.78 -5.80 7.47
N GLN A 52 -15.18 -5.67 6.28
CA GLN A 52 -13.72 -5.58 6.17
C GLN A 52 -13.21 -4.28 6.80
N GLU A 53 -12.29 -4.40 7.77
CA GLU A 53 -11.63 -3.24 8.37
C GLU A 53 -10.79 -2.50 7.31
N TRP A 54 -10.78 -1.17 7.35
CA TRP A 54 -10.07 -0.38 6.33
C TRP A 54 -8.58 -0.70 6.25
N GLU A 55 -7.98 -1.02 7.38
CA GLU A 55 -6.58 -1.45 7.48
C GLU A 55 -6.32 -2.75 6.73
N GLU A 56 -7.26 -3.69 6.72
CA GLU A 56 -7.13 -4.94 5.98
C GLU A 56 -7.22 -4.71 4.47
N TYR A 57 -8.14 -3.85 4.03
CA TYR A 57 -8.25 -3.44 2.63
C TYR A 57 -6.96 -2.78 2.13
N GLU A 58 -6.39 -1.86 2.90
CA GLU A 58 -5.11 -1.22 2.57
C GLU A 58 -3.96 -2.23 2.49
N ASN A 59 -3.89 -3.19 3.43
CA ASN A 59 -2.88 -4.25 3.39
C ASN A 59 -2.96 -5.10 2.13
N GLN A 60 -4.17 -5.48 1.75
CA GLN A 60 -4.40 -6.27 0.55
C GLN A 60 -4.02 -5.46 -0.69
N PHE A 61 -4.36 -4.18 -0.75
CA PHE A 61 -3.98 -3.31 -1.87
C PHE A 61 -2.46 -3.16 -2.00
N LEU A 62 -1.76 -2.91 -0.88
CA LEU A 62 -0.29 -2.83 -0.88
C LEU A 62 0.36 -4.14 -1.33
N SER A 63 -0.22 -5.28 -0.96
CA SER A 63 0.26 -6.60 -1.39
C SER A 63 0.04 -6.78 -2.90
N TYR A 64 -1.15 -6.43 -3.39
CA TYR A 64 -1.50 -6.43 -4.81
C TYR A 64 -0.50 -5.59 -5.66
N LEU A 65 -0.06 -4.43 -5.16
CA LEU A 65 0.92 -3.59 -5.84
C LEU A 65 2.32 -4.23 -5.88
N ARG A 66 2.73 -4.88 -4.78
CA ARG A 66 4.02 -5.59 -4.69
C ARG A 66 4.09 -6.81 -5.60
N GLU A 67 3.00 -7.57 -5.73
CA GLU A 67 2.91 -8.71 -6.66
C GLU A 67 3.12 -8.29 -8.12
N ARG A 68 2.77 -7.04 -8.46
CA ARG A 68 3.02 -6.42 -9.77
C ARG A 68 4.44 -5.84 -9.92
N ASN A 69 5.33 -6.16 -8.99
CA ASN A 69 6.74 -5.72 -8.94
C ASN A 69 6.93 -4.20 -8.76
N HIS A 70 5.96 -3.50 -8.17
CA HIS A 70 6.16 -2.11 -7.78
C HIS A 70 6.98 -2.00 -6.49
N ILE A 71 7.77 -0.94 -6.41
CA ILE A 71 8.46 -0.58 -5.18
C ILE A 71 7.46 0.17 -4.31
N VAL A 72 7.18 -0.34 -3.11
CA VAL A 72 6.18 0.24 -2.20
C VAL A 72 6.79 0.37 -0.82
N HIS A 73 7.21 1.58 -0.48
CA HIS A 73 7.64 1.94 0.87
C HIS A 73 6.47 2.54 1.63
N VAL A 74 6.20 2.03 2.83
CA VAL A 74 5.20 2.62 3.72
C VAL A 74 5.94 3.35 4.84
N ILE A 75 5.67 4.64 5.00
CA ILE A 75 6.44 5.54 5.86
C ILE A 75 5.53 6.12 6.94
N ASN A 76 6.07 6.23 8.17
CA ASN A 76 5.38 6.77 9.35
C ASN A 76 4.10 6.02 9.75
N ARG A 77 4.05 4.70 9.54
CA ARG A 77 2.90 3.88 9.91
C ARG A 77 2.86 3.61 11.43
N PRO A 78 1.70 3.72 12.12
CA PRO A 78 1.56 3.32 13.52
C PRO A 78 1.92 1.85 13.73
N ASN A 79 2.43 1.50 14.92
CA ASN A 79 3.02 0.20 15.27
C ASN A 79 2.12 -1.05 15.12
N GLN A 80 0.85 -0.92 14.72
CA GLN A 80 -0.11 -2.03 14.72
C GLN A 80 -0.37 -2.68 13.36
N PHE A 81 0.24 -2.17 12.28
CA PHE A 81 -0.01 -2.71 10.94
C PHE A 81 0.71 -4.03 10.67
N LEU A 82 -0.06 -5.08 10.40
CA LEU A 82 0.44 -6.38 9.94
C LEU A 82 0.83 -6.33 8.44
N ASP A 83 2.11 -6.48 8.13
CA ASP A 83 2.58 -6.67 6.76
C ASP A 83 2.26 -8.09 6.26
N LEU A 84 1.04 -8.28 5.75
CA LEU A 84 0.61 -9.58 5.19
C LEU A 84 1.45 -10.01 3.97
N GLY A 85 2.14 -9.08 3.30
CA GLY A 85 3.00 -9.34 2.15
C GLY A 85 4.32 -10.06 2.46
N LYS A 86 4.72 -10.15 3.75
CA LYS A 86 5.92 -10.91 4.16
C LYS A 86 5.65 -12.39 4.43
N HIS A 87 4.38 -12.79 4.59
CA HIS A 87 4.02 -14.14 4.98
C HIS A 87 3.67 -15.08 3.81
N TYR A 88 3.54 -14.54 2.59
CA TYR A 88 3.40 -15.35 1.38
C TYR A 88 4.75 -15.40 0.64
N ARG A 89 5.58 -16.37 1.01
CA ARG A 89 6.78 -16.78 0.27
C ARG A 89 6.83 -18.29 0.13
#